data_AF-A0A956R3F8-F1
#
_entry.id   AF-A0A956R3F8-F1
#
_cell.length_a   1.000
_cell.length_b   1.000
_cell.length_c   1.000
_cell.angle_alpha   90.00
_cell.angle_beta   90.00
_cell.angle_gamma   90.00
#
_symmetry.space_group_name_H-M   'P 1'
#
loop_
_entity.id
_entity.type
_entity.pdbx_description
1 polymer ?
#
loop_
_entity_poly.entity_id
_entity_poly.type
_entity_poly.pdbx_seq_one_letter_code
_entity_poly.pdbx_strand_id
1 'polypeptide(L)'
;AEAPYSKVRLFFAKVGTLRFLSQLDLVRVIPRMFRRAGVEIGYSRGFSPQPRMSFGPALALGMGADEEVVDCDLLLPRSAEDMAGMLDDETREAIAAALLETLQPKAPPGMILLAARLVPSGERTLGELVAGADFAVDLRAVPAELRAGLAARVAEIMGSDELSLTREQRVKKKRNGKRKDAGSKLVTIDLGPRLLAATVVQDGEQDELRFRLRTDIVGA
;
A
#
# COMPACT_ATOMS: atom_id res chain seq x y z
N ALA A 1 -0.08 26.34 21.89
CA ALA A 1 -0.40 26.05 20.49
C ALA A 1 0.11 24.66 20.14
N GLU A 2 -0.51 23.97 19.19
CA GLU A 2 0.05 22.73 18.65
C GLU A 2 1.40 23.02 17.99
N ALA A 3 2.37 22.11 18.11
CA ALA A 3 3.59 22.22 17.30
C ALA A 3 3.19 22.19 15.81
N PRO A 4 3.83 23.01 14.96
CA PRO A 4 3.53 23.01 13.54
C PRO A 4 4.11 21.74 12.90
N TYR A 5 3.28 20.95 12.24
CA TYR A 5 3.69 19.76 11.48
C TYR A 5 3.42 19.96 10.00
N SER A 6 4.35 19.52 9.16
CA SER A 6 4.15 19.33 7.73
C SER A 6 3.61 17.93 7.47
N LYS A 7 2.62 17.81 6.59
CA LYS A 7 2.16 16.50 6.13
C LYS A 7 3.11 16.00 5.04
N VAL A 8 3.67 14.82 5.22
CA VAL A 8 4.58 14.19 4.26
C VAL A 8 3.99 12.90 3.76
N ARG A 9 3.90 12.75 2.44
CA ARG A 9 3.63 11.47 1.78
C ARG A 9 4.96 10.78 1.47
N LEU A 10 5.17 9.63 2.08
CA LEU A 10 6.37 8.81 1.92
C LEU A 10 6.03 7.55 1.14
N PHE A 11 6.79 7.28 0.09
CA PHE A 11 6.70 6.09 -0.73
C PHE A 11 7.88 5.17 -0.42
N PHE A 12 7.62 3.88 -0.24
CA PHE A 12 8.65 2.90 0.11
C PHE A 12 8.36 1.52 -0.45
N ALA A 13 9.41 0.77 -0.80
CA ALA A 13 9.32 -0.65 -1.13
C ALA A 13 9.58 -1.52 0.10
N LYS A 14 8.99 -2.72 0.13
CA LYS A 14 9.30 -3.79 1.08
C LYS A 14 9.83 -5.00 0.33
N VAL A 15 11.12 -5.26 0.50
CA VAL A 15 11.83 -6.37 -0.14
C VAL A 15 12.45 -7.32 0.88
N GLY A 16 12.80 -8.53 0.42
CA GLY A 16 13.45 -9.54 1.25
C GLY A 16 12.61 -9.94 2.46
N THR A 17 13.22 -9.99 3.64
CA THR A 17 12.56 -10.42 4.88
C THR A 17 11.57 -9.39 5.43
N LEU A 18 11.61 -8.13 4.97
CA LEU A 18 10.67 -7.10 5.43
C LEU A 18 9.22 -7.39 5.04
N ARG A 19 8.99 -8.22 4.01
CA ARG A 19 7.64 -8.70 3.63
C ARG A 19 6.90 -9.42 4.75
N PHE A 20 7.61 -9.87 5.78
CA PHE A 20 7.04 -10.53 6.96
C PHE A 20 6.66 -9.55 8.08
N LEU A 21 6.81 -8.24 7.89
CA LEU A 21 6.24 -7.24 8.79
C LEU A 21 4.80 -6.95 8.40
N SER A 22 3.91 -7.05 9.37
CA SER A 22 2.51 -6.66 9.20
C SER A 22 2.37 -5.14 9.21
N GLN A 23 1.19 -4.65 8.82
CA GLN A 23 0.84 -3.24 8.96
C GLN A 23 1.03 -2.70 10.38
N LEU A 24 0.69 -3.51 11.39
CA LEU A 24 0.83 -3.14 12.80
C LEU A 24 2.30 -3.01 13.22
N ASP A 25 3.19 -3.77 12.58
CA ASP A 25 4.63 -3.65 12.80
C ASP A 25 5.17 -2.38 12.14
N LEU A 26 4.69 -2.04 10.94
CA LEU A 26 5.06 -0.80 10.25
C LEU A 26 4.70 0.45 11.05
N VAL A 27 3.54 0.45 11.71
CA VAL A 27 3.12 1.52 12.65
C VAL A 27 4.15 1.77 13.76
N ARG A 28 4.98 0.77 14.10
CA ARG A 28 6.06 0.91 15.10
C ARG A 28 7.42 1.16 14.47
N VAL A 29 7.70 0.57 13.32
CA VAL A 29 9.02 0.63 12.66
C VAL A 29 9.25 1.98 12.01
N ILE A 30 8.25 2.57 11.37
CA ILE A 30 8.37 3.87 10.68
C ILE A 30 8.67 5.01 11.67
N PRO A 31 7.95 5.18 12.80
CA PRO A 31 8.32 6.17 13.81
C PRO A 31 9.71 5.96 14.42
N ARG A 32 10.16 4.70 14.54
CA ARG A 32 11.53 4.42 15.01
C ARG A 32 12.58 4.87 14.01
N MET A 33 12.31 4.76 12.70
CA MET A 33 13.17 5.30 11.65
C MET A 33 13.26 6.82 11.75
N PHE A 34 12.12 7.52 11.86
CA PHE A 34 12.11 8.98 12.05
C PHE A 34 12.89 9.39 13.30
N ARG A 35 12.68 8.70 14.42
CA ARG A 35 13.43 8.96 15.66
C ARG A 35 14.95 8.74 15.51
N ARG A 36 15.39 7.71 14.77
CA ARG A 36 16.82 7.48 14.47
C ARG A 36 17.42 8.56 13.58
N ALA A 37 16.59 9.24 12.81
CA ALA A 37 16.95 10.35 11.95
C ALA A 37 16.88 11.72 12.68
N GLY A 38 16.43 11.76 13.93
CA GLY A 38 16.19 13.02 14.64
C GLY A 38 14.96 13.78 14.13
N VAL A 39 14.08 13.13 13.37
CA VAL A 39 12.83 13.70 12.85
C VAL A 39 11.70 13.38 13.82
N GLU A 40 11.03 14.42 14.30
CA GLU A 40 9.89 14.27 15.20
C GLU A 40 8.59 14.05 14.42
N ILE A 41 7.77 13.11 14.91
CA ILE A 41 6.46 12.78 14.35
C ILE A 41 5.36 13.26 15.30
N GLY A 42 4.27 13.79 14.75
CA GLY A 42 3.11 14.21 15.52
C GLY A 42 2.35 13.03 16.13
N TYR A 43 1.74 13.26 17.30
CA TYR A 43 0.92 12.26 18.00
C TYR A 43 -0.52 12.74 18.23
N SER A 44 -1.46 11.81 18.32
CA SER A 44 -2.84 12.09 18.71
C SER A 44 -2.94 12.52 20.18
N ARG A 45 -3.99 13.27 20.54
CA ARG A 45 -4.18 13.87 21.88
C ARG A 45 -5.05 13.05 22.84
N GLY A 46 -5.22 11.75 22.59
CA GLY A 46 -6.04 10.86 23.43
C GLY A 46 -5.27 10.24 24.60
N PHE A 47 -5.96 9.44 25.41
CA PHE A 47 -5.37 8.66 26.52
C PHE A 47 -4.32 7.63 26.06
N SER A 48 -4.29 7.28 24.78
CA SER A 48 -3.26 6.45 24.17
C SER A 48 -2.78 7.10 22.87
N PRO A 49 -1.82 8.04 22.96
CA PRO A 49 -1.30 8.76 21.81
C PRO A 49 -0.77 7.79 20.76
N GLN A 50 -1.27 7.92 19.54
CA GLN A 50 -0.78 7.18 18.38
C GLN A 50 -0.04 8.13 17.45
N PRO A 51 1.05 7.69 16.80
CA PRO A 51 1.71 8.45 15.75
C PRO A 51 0.68 8.81 14.66
N ARG A 52 0.70 10.05 14.20
CA ARG A 52 -0.18 10.54 13.14
C ARG A 52 0.32 10.05 11.79
N MET A 53 -0.16 8.86 11.43
CA MET A 53 0.10 8.22 10.16
C MET A 53 -1.21 7.73 9.55
N SER A 54 -1.34 7.86 8.24
CA SER A 54 -2.43 7.30 7.45
C SER A 54 -1.82 6.47 6.33
N PHE A 55 -2.24 5.22 6.23
CA PHE A 55 -1.67 4.28 5.27
C PHE A 55 -2.62 4.04 4.11
N GLY A 56 -2.06 3.60 2.98
CA GLY A 56 -2.84 2.97 1.92
C GLY A 56 -3.43 1.61 2.37
N PRO A 57 -4.07 0.88 1.44
CA PRO A 57 -4.59 -0.46 1.71
C PRO A 57 -3.51 -1.39 2.28
N ALA A 58 -3.83 -2.06 3.38
CA ALA A 58 -2.88 -2.97 4.01
C ALA A 58 -2.66 -4.22 3.14
N LEU A 59 -1.40 -4.59 2.96
CA LEU A 59 -1.03 -5.83 2.29
C LEU A 59 -1.18 -7.04 3.22
N ALA A 60 -1.50 -8.19 2.63
CA ALA A 60 -1.45 -9.47 3.32
C ALA A 60 -0.02 -9.80 3.79
N LEU A 61 0.09 -10.44 4.95
CA LEU A 61 1.37 -10.83 5.53
C LEU A 61 2.14 -11.75 4.58
N GLY A 62 3.43 -11.47 4.39
CA GLY A 62 4.30 -12.23 3.49
C GLY A 62 4.39 -11.67 2.07
N MET A 63 3.56 -10.67 1.70
CA MET A 63 3.70 -9.97 0.42
C MET A 63 4.77 -8.89 0.49
N GLY A 64 5.66 -8.90 -0.51
CA GLY A 64 6.54 -7.76 -0.79
C GLY A 64 5.75 -6.63 -1.44
N ALA A 65 6.36 -5.46 -1.53
CA ALA A 65 5.78 -4.32 -2.21
C ALA A 65 6.87 -3.59 -2.99
N ASP A 66 6.61 -3.32 -4.26
CA ASP A 66 7.47 -2.45 -5.06
C ASP A 66 7.26 -0.98 -4.66
N GLU A 67 6.03 -0.63 -4.27
CA GLU A 67 5.68 0.69 -3.75
C GLU A 67 4.48 0.61 -2.79
N GLU A 68 4.68 1.08 -1.57
CA GLU A 68 3.65 1.39 -0.58
C GLU A 68 3.74 2.86 -0.19
N VAL A 69 2.64 3.39 0.32
CA VAL A 69 2.51 4.81 0.62
C VAL A 69 1.93 5.04 2.01
N VAL A 70 2.51 6.01 2.72
CA VAL A 70 2.06 6.47 4.03
C VAL A 70 2.13 7.99 4.10
N ASP A 71 1.06 8.61 4.58
CA ASP A 71 1.04 10.02 4.98
C ASP A 71 1.41 10.13 6.46
N CYS A 72 2.37 10.98 6.81
CA CYS A 72 2.87 11.21 8.16
C CYS A 72 2.85 12.71 8.49
N ASP A 73 2.51 13.08 9.72
CA ASP A 73 2.70 14.47 10.19
C ASP A 73 4.08 14.60 10.86
N LEU A 74 5.00 15.34 10.24
CA LEU A 74 6.40 15.46 10.67
C LEU A 74 6.76 16.91 11.02
N LEU A 75 7.55 17.11 12.07
CA LEU A 75 8.13 18.40 12.40
C LEU A 75 9.42 18.56 11.60
N LEU A 76 9.38 19.44 10.61
CA LEU A 76 10.45 19.71 9.67
C LEU A 76 10.88 21.18 9.75
N PRO A 77 12.03 21.55 9.17
CA PRO A 77 12.36 22.95 8.94
C PRO A 77 11.20 23.65 8.21
N ARG A 78 10.82 24.84 8.69
CA ARG A 78 9.77 25.66 8.09
C ARG A 78 8.36 25.02 8.11
N SER A 79 8.08 24.03 8.96
CA SER A 79 6.71 23.47 9.09
C SER A 79 5.64 24.50 9.46
N ALA A 80 6.01 25.57 10.18
CA ALA A 80 5.07 26.66 10.46
C ALA A 80 4.65 27.42 9.19
N GLU A 81 5.60 27.67 8.29
CA GLU A 81 5.37 28.34 7.01
C GLU A 81 4.58 27.43 6.07
N ASP A 82 4.89 26.12 6.05
CA ASP A 82 4.16 25.14 5.25
C ASP A 82 2.70 25.04 5.68
N MET A 83 2.45 24.95 6.99
CA MET A 83 1.10 24.92 7.56
C MET A 83 0.32 26.21 7.29
N ALA A 84 1.02 27.36 7.24
CA ALA A 84 0.43 28.64 6.88
C ALA A 84 0.23 28.81 5.35
N GLY A 85 0.60 27.82 4.53
CA GLY A 85 0.50 27.87 3.08
C GLY A 85 1.49 28.83 2.41
N MET A 86 2.60 29.15 3.08
CA MET A 86 3.58 30.14 2.63
C MET A 86 4.73 29.55 1.81
N LEU A 87 4.88 28.22 1.78
CA LEU A 87 5.89 27.58 0.95
C LEU A 87 5.40 27.45 -0.49
N ASP A 88 6.30 27.69 -1.44
CA ASP A 88 6.14 27.29 -2.84
C ASP A 88 6.51 25.81 -3.03
N ASP A 89 6.23 25.30 -4.22
CA ASP A 89 6.45 23.88 -4.53
C ASP A 89 7.94 23.53 -4.62
N GLU A 90 8.79 24.44 -5.10
CA GLU A 90 10.24 24.25 -5.16
C GLU A 90 10.84 24.08 -3.75
N THR A 91 10.42 24.89 -2.79
CA THR A 91 10.84 24.75 -1.39
C THR A 91 10.34 23.43 -0.80
N ARG A 92 9.08 23.04 -1.06
CA ARG A 92 8.54 21.76 -0.58
C ARG A 92 9.31 20.57 -1.12
N GLU A 93 9.66 20.61 -2.41
CA GLU A 93 10.46 19.57 -3.06
C GLU A 93 11.86 19.48 -2.44
N ALA A 94 12.52 20.61 -2.21
CA ALA A 94 13.83 20.65 -1.56
C ALA A 94 13.80 20.08 -0.13
N ILE A 95 12.78 20.42 0.67
CA ILE A 95 12.61 19.86 2.03
C ILE A 95 12.36 18.35 1.95
N ALA A 96 11.54 17.89 1.02
CA ALA A 96 11.24 16.48 0.85
C ALA A 96 12.46 15.66 0.41
N ALA A 97 13.27 16.19 -0.51
CA ALA A 97 14.53 15.59 -0.94
C ALA A 97 15.52 15.45 0.23
N ALA A 98 15.74 16.53 0.98
CA ALA A 98 16.61 16.52 2.16
C ALA A 98 16.13 15.53 3.24
N LEU A 99 14.81 15.43 3.43
CA LEU A 99 14.21 14.43 4.33
C LEU A 99 14.54 13.01 3.83
N LEU A 100 14.35 12.71 2.54
CA LEU A 100 14.61 11.40 1.97
C LEU A 100 16.09 10.99 2.17
N GLU A 101 17.03 11.88 1.87
CA GLU A 101 18.47 11.66 2.10
C GLU A 101 18.78 11.37 3.57
N THR A 102 18.14 12.09 4.49
CA THR A 102 18.31 11.90 5.95
C THR A 102 17.76 10.54 6.41
N LEU A 103 16.63 10.11 5.84
CA LEU A 103 15.94 8.89 6.24
C LEU A 103 16.53 7.62 5.61
N GLN A 104 17.04 7.68 4.37
CA GLN A 104 17.55 6.52 3.64
C GLN A 104 18.53 5.65 4.46
N PRO A 105 19.59 6.20 5.08
CA PRO A 105 20.54 5.39 5.86
C PRO A 105 19.97 4.90 7.19
N LYS A 106 18.78 5.39 7.59
CA LYS A 106 18.09 4.98 8.82
C LYS A 106 17.00 3.96 8.54
N ALA A 107 16.67 3.67 7.29
CA ALA A 107 15.68 2.67 6.93
C ALA A 107 16.10 1.27 7.43
N PRO A 108 15.18 0.44 7.93
CA PRO A 108 15.49 -0.94 8.28
C PRO A 108 15.86 -1.76 7.02
N PRO A 109 16.64 -2.84 7.15
CA PRO A 109 16.97 -3.72 6.03
C PRO A 109 15.70 -4.19 5.31
N GLY A 110 15.71 -4.08 3.98
CA GLY A 110 14.56 -4.43 3.13
C GLY A 110 13.51 -3.33 2.98
N MET A 111 13.66 -2.18 3.64
CA MET A 111 12.84 -0.99 3.38
C MET A 111 13.64 -0.05 2.48
N ILE A 112 13.14 0.20 1.28
CA ILE A 112 13.76 1.15 0.34
C ILE A 112 12.83 2.34 0.28
N LEU A 113 13.26 3.52 0.72
CA LEU A 113 12.45 4.72 0.51
C LEU A 113 12.64 5.15 -0.95
N LEU A 114 11.53 5.41 -1.61
CA LEU A 114 11.47 5.67 -3.06
C LEU A 114 11.31 7.15 -3.33
N ALA A 115 10.41 7.80 -2.59
CA ALA A 115 10.13 9.21 -2.72
C ALA A 115 9.52 9.76 -1.43
N ALA A 116 9.68 11.06 -1.21
CA ALA A 116 8.95 11.81 -0.21
C ALA A 116 8.37 13.07 -0.86
N ARG A 117 7.23 13.54 -0.38
CA ARG A 117 6.63 14.80 -0.81
C ARG A 117 5.92 15.49 0.34
N LEU A 118 6.08 16.80 0.49
CA LEU A 118 5.22 17.59 1.37
C LEU A 118 3.85 17.77 0.70
N VAL A 119 2.79 17.42 1.42
CA VAL A 119 1.41 17.49 0.96
C VAL A 119 0.85 18.87 1.36
N PRO A 120 0.54 19.76 0.41
CA PRO A 120 -0.03 21.07 0.71
C PRO A 120 -1.37 20.95 1.45
N SER A 121 -1.69 21.99 2.22
CA SER A 121 -3.00 22.09 2.88
C SER A 121 -4.13 22.07 1.85
N GLY A 122 -5.16 21.25 2.11
CA GLY A 122 -6.33 21.12 1.24
C GLY A 122 -6.20 20.08 0.12
N GLU A 123 -5.03 19.46 -0.07
CA GLU A 123 -4.93 18.30 -0.96
C GLU A 123 -5.72 17.11 -0.40
N ARG A 124 -6.26 16.28 -1.30
CA ARG A 124 -6.98 15.05 -0.97
C ARG A 124 -6.11 14.11 -0.14
N THR A 125 -6.75 13.47 0.84
CA THR A 125 -6.13 12.48 1.70
C THR A 125 -5.76 11.22 0.91
N LEU A 126 -4.83 10.43 1.44
CA LEU A 126 -4.45 9.16 0.83
C LEU A 126 -5.65 8.24 0.57
N GLY A 127 -6.58 8.13 1.52
CA GLY A 127 -7.78 7.30 1.37
C GLY A 127 -8.70 7.73 0.24
N GLU A 128 -8.68 9.00 -0.15
CA GLU A 128 -9.45 9.51 -1.29
C GLU A 128 -8.72 9.29 -2.62
N LEU A 129 -7.39 9.23 -2.59
CA LEU A 129 -6.56 9.12 -3.80
C LEU A 129 -6.37 7.67 -4.26
N VAL A 130 -6.43 6.69 -3.37
CA VAL A 130 -6.21 5.28 -3.73
C VAL A 130 -7.44 4.70 -4.43
N ALA A 131 -7.39 4.66 -5.76
CA ALA A 131 -8.43 4.11 -6.63
C ALA A 131 -8.17 2.66 -7.08
N GLY A 132 -6.95 2.17 -6.93
CA GLY A 132 -6.58 0.81 -7.31
C GLY A 132 -5.31 0.31 -6.63
N ALA A 133 -5.03 -0.97 -6.86
CA ALA A 133 -3.83 -1.65 -6.40
C ALA A 133 -3.27 -2.52 -7.53
N ASP A 134 -1.96 -2.43 -7.74
CA ASP A 134 -1.22 -3.25 -8.69
C ASP A 134 -0.63 -4.46 -7.96
N PHE A 135 -0.79 -5.63 -8.57
CA PHE A 135 -0.27 -6.90 -8.07
C PHE A 135 0.63 -7.53 -9.11
N ALA A 136 1.69 -8.17 -8.63
CA ALA A 136 2.55 -9.04 -9.42
C ALA A 136 2.63 -10.41 -8.74
N VAL A 137 2.50 -11.46 -9.53
CA VAL A 137 2.67 -12.84 -9.10
C VAL A 137 3.85 -13.43 -9.87
N ASP A 138 4.86 -13.83 -9.13
CA ASP A 138 6.01 -14.56 -9.67
C ASP A 138 5.56 -15.94 -10.16
N LEU A 139 5.67 -16.16 -11.46
CA LEU A 139 5.27 -17.40 -12.11
C LEU A 139 6.39 -18.45 -12.09
N ARG A 140 7.62 -18.14 -11.68
CA ARG A 140 8.74 -19.10 -11.70
C ARG A 140 8.48 -20.32 -10.81
N ALA A 141 7.70 -20.15 -9.75
CA ALA A 141 7.27 -21.24 -8.87
C ALA A 141 6.07 -22.04 -9.43
N VAL A 142 5.47 -21.59 -10.54
CA VAL A 142 4.33 -22.24 -11.19
C VAL A 142 4.86 -23.28 -12.19
N PRO A 143 4.33 -24.53 -12.15
CA PRO A 143 4.70 -25.57 -13.11
C PRO A 143 4.59 -25.11 -14.57
N ALA A 144 5.53 -25.53 -15.42
CA ALA A 144 5.64 -25.05 -16.80
C ALA A 144 4.38 -25.34 -17.63
N GLU A 145 3.75 -26.47 -17.39
CA GLU A 145 2.49 -26.89 -17.99
C GLU A 145 1.32 -25.95 -17.68
N LEU A 146 1.35 -25.26 -16.53
CA LEU A 146 0.34 -24.27 -16.14
C LEU A 146 0.69 -22.86 -16.63
N ARG A 147 1.97 -22.59 -16.90
CA ARG A 147 2.44 -21.34 -17.51
C ARG A 147 2.21 -21.33 -19.02
N ALA A 148 2.27 -22.49 -19.67
CA ALA A 148 2.06 -22.63 -21.10
C ALA A 148 0.67 -22.08 -21.49
N GLY A 149 0.65 -21.12 -22.42
CA GLY A 149 -0.58 -20.50 -22.90
C GLY A 149 -1.24 -19.50 -21.94
N LEU A 150 -0.65 -19.23 -20.77
CA LEU A 150 -1.21 -18.29 -19.79
C LEU A 150 -1.40 -16.88 -20.38
N ALA A 151 -0.40 -16.39 -21.13
CA ALA A 151 -0.48 -15.08 -21.78
C ALA A 151 -1.68 -14.98 -22.74
N ALA A 152 -1.87 -16.01 -23.58
CA ALA A 152 -3.00 -16.07 -24.51
C ALA A 152 -4.34 -16.13 -23.75
N ARG A 153 -4.41 -16.91 -22.67
CA ARG A 153 -5.61 -17.03 -21.84
C ARG A 153 -5.96 -15.72 -21.12
N VAL A 154 -4.96 -15.01 -20.61
CA VAL A 154 -5.16 -13.69 -20.01
C VAL A 154 -5.66 -12.69 -21.05
N ALA A 155 -5.08 -12.68 -22.25
CA ALA A 155 -5.55 -11.82 -23.35
C ALA A 155 -7.00 -12.13 -23.76
N GLU A 156 -7.37 -13.41 -23.85
CA GLU A 156 -8.74 -13.86 -24.12
C GLU A 156 -9.71 -13.37 -23.02
N ILE A 157 -9.34 -13.55 -21.75
CA ILE A 157 -10.12 -13.10 -20.59
C ILE A 157 -10.32 -11.58 -20.61
N MET A 158 -9.26 -10.81 -20.87
CA MET A 158 -9.32 -9.35 -20.89
C MET A 158 -10.09 -8.80 -22.09
N GLY A 159 -10.29 -9.60 -23.15
CA GLY A 159 -11.12 -9.26 -24.31
C GLY A 159 -12.58 -9.73 -24.20
N SER A 160 -12.95 -10.44 -23.13
CA SER A 160 -14.31 -10.91 -22.89
C SER A 160 -15.17 -9.81 -22.26
N ASP A 161 -16.43 -9.71 -22.68
CA ASP A 161 -17.42 -8.80 -22.09
C ASP A 161 -17.90 -9.27 -20.70
N GLU A 162 -17.73 -10.56 -20.40
CA GLU A 162 -18.06 -11.14 -19.10
C GLU A 162 -16.85 -11.81 -18.47
N LEU A 163 -16.57 -11.47 -17.21
CA LEU A 163 -15.53 -12.10 -16.41
C LEU A 163 -16.07 -12.56 -15.06
N SER A 164 -16.67 -13.75 -15.02
CA SER A 164 -17.22 -14.33 -13.80
C SER A 164 -16.33 -15.44 -13.23
N LEU A 165 -16.12 -15.41 -11.91
CA LEU A 165 -15.38 -16.43 -11.17
C LEU A 165 -16.31 -17.09 -10.14
N THR A 166 -16.51 -18.39 -10.26
CA THR A 166 -17.26 -19.18 -9.27
C THR A 166 -16.28 -19.80 -8.28
N ARG A 167 -16.45 -19.50 -6.99
CA ARG A 167 -15.66 -20.09 -5.90
C ARG A 167 -16.53 -20.71 -4.81
N GLU A 168 -16.01 -21.73 -4.14
CA GLU A 168 -16.61 -22.21 -2.89
C GLU A 168 -16.28 -21.28 -1.73
N GLN A 169 -17.31 -20.85 -1.00
CA GLN A 169 -17.18 -20.07 0.22
C GLN A 169 -17.73 -20.84 1.40
N ARG A 170 -16.91 -20.98 2.47
CA ARG A 170 -17.36 -21.57 3.73
C ARG A 170 -18.39 -20.66 4.41
N VAL A 171 -19.52 -21.25 4.79
CA VAL A 171 -20.60 -20.56 5.51
C VAL A 171 -20.41 -20.78 7.01
N LYS A 172 -20.34 -19.69 7.78
CA LYS A 172 -20.34 -19.75 9.24
C LYS A 172 -21.69 -19.30 9.79
N LYS A 173 -22.30 -20.11 10.65
CA LYS A 173 -23.58 -19.79 11.31
C LYS A 173 -23.33 -19.49 12.80
N LYS A 174 -23.97 -18.45 13.32
CA LYS A 174 -23.86 -18.07 14.74
C LYS A 174 -24.87 -18.91 15.53
N ARG A 175 -24.41 -19.69 16.51
CA ARG A 175 -25.26 -20.51 17.40
C ARG A 175 -24.70 -20.41 18.82
N ASN A 176 -25.51 -19.96 19.78
CA ASN A 176 -25.11 -19.64 21.15
C ASN A 176 -23.84 -18.78 21.23
N GLY A 177 -23.82 -17.63 20.54
CA GLY A 177 -22.70 -16.68 20.58
C GLY A 177 -21.43 -17.10 19.83
N LYS A 178 -21.23 -18.38 19.52
CA LYS A 178 -20.07 -18.90 18.78
C LYS A 178 -20.38 -19.08 17.29
N ARG A 179 -19.42 -18.74 16.42
CA ARG A 179 -19.48 -19.02 14.97
C ARG A 179 -19.05 -20.48 14.74
N LYS A 180 -19.93 -21.31 14.17
CA LYS A 180 -19.63 -22.69 13.75
C LYS A 180 -19.71 -22.80 12.23
N ASP A 181 -18.87 -23.67 11.65
CA ASP A 181 -18.95 -24.00 10.23
C ASP A 181 -20.27 -24.72 9.91
N ALA A 182 -20.92 -24.32 8.83
CA ALA A 182 -22.27 -24.75 8.45
C ALA A 182 -22.34 -25.17 6.97
N GLY A 183 -21.23 -25.63 6.40
CA GLY A 183 -21.10 -26.07 5.01
C GLY A 183 -20.38 -25.06 4.11
N SER A 184 -20.37 -25.33 2.80
CA SER A 184 -19.90 -24.43 1.74
C SER A 184 -21.07 -24.03 0.84
N LYS A 185 -20.96 -22.85 0.21
CA LYS A 185 -21.84 -22.42 -0.87
C LYS A 185 -21.00 -21.96 -2.05
N LEU A 186 -21.45 -22.21 -3.27
CA LEU A 186 -20.85 -21.61 -4.45
C LEU A 186 -21.24 -20.13 -4.53
N VAL A 187 -20.27 -19.29 -4.81
CA VAL A 187 -20.44 -17.84 -4.99
C VAL A 187 -19.78 -17.47 -6.29
N THR A 188 -20.58 -16.93 -7.21
CA THR A 188 -20.10 -16.31 -8.44
C THR A 188 -19.81 -14.84 -8.18
N ILE A 189 -18.64 -14.40 -8.61
CA ILE A 189 -18.16 -13.02 -8.48
C ILE A 189 -17.86 -12.53 -9.88
N ASP A 190 -18.50 -11.43 -10.28
CA ASP A 190 -18.12 -10.69 -11.46
C ASP A 190 -16.85 -9.86 -11.16
N LEU A 191 -15.79 -10.17 -11.88
CA LEU A 191 -14.50 -9.51 -11.79
C LEU A 191 -14.37 -8.37 -12.81
N GLY A 192 -15.21 -8.29 -13.84
CA GLY A 192 -15.16 -7.22 -14.85
C GLY A 192 -15.06 -5.80 -14.27
N PRO A 193 -15.90 -5.40 -13.30
CA PRO A 193 -15.79 -4.07 -12.68
C PRO A 193 -14.58 -3.92 -11.74
N ARG A 194 -13.94 -5.02 -11.33
CA ARG A 194 -12.86 -5.06 -10.34
C ARG A 194 -11.46 -5.19 -10.96
N LEU A 195 -11.32 -5.86 -12.11
CA LEU A 195 -10.05 -6.10 -12.80
C LEU A 195 -9.88 -5.06 -13.92
N LEU A 196 -8.94 -4.13 -13.74
CA LEU A 196 -8.72 -3.02 -14.68
C LEU A 196 -7.74 -3.38 -15.80
N ALA A 197 -6.76 -4.23 -15.50
CA ALA A 197 -5.77 -4.68 -16.45
C ALA A 197 -5.16 -5.99 -15.95
N ALA A 198 -4.75 -6.86 -16.87
CA ALA A 198 -3.91 -8.01 -16.57
C ALA A 198 -2.99 -8.31 -17.75
N THR A 199 -1.73 -8.58 -17.48
CA THR A 199 -0.71 -8.90 -18.48
C THR A 199 0.25 -9.94 -17.93
N VAL A 200 0.79 -10.76 -18.83
CA VAL A 200 1.84 -11.74 -18.51
C VAL A 200 3.14 -11.24 -19.13
N VAL A 201 4.18 -11.13 -18.32
CA VAL A 201 5.53 -10.74 -18.73
C VAL A 201 6.40 -11.98 -18.71
N GLN A 202 6.97 -12.33 -19.87
CA GLN A 202 7.81 -13.52 -20.08
C GLN A 202 8.96 -13.15 -21.02
N ASP A 203 9.96 -12.45 -20.49
CA ASP A 203 11.11 -11.94 -21.27
C ASP A 203 12.43 -12.69 -20.96
N GLY A 204 12.37 -13.73 -20.12
CA GLY A 204 13.52 -14.57 -19.75
C GLY A 204 14.25 -14.10 -18.50
N GLU A 205 14.10 -12.83 -18.10
CA GLU A 205 14.55 -12.31 -16.80
C GLU A 205 13.40 -12.21 -15.79
N GLN A 206 12.20 -11.90 -16.27
CA GLN A 206 10.95 -11.81 -15.53
C GLN A 206 9.92 -12.80 -16.11
N ASP A 207 9.31 -13.59 -15.22
CA ASP A 207 8.18 -14.48 -15.52
C ASP A 207 7.09 -14.17 -14.49
N GLU A 208 6.22 -13.21 -14.81
CA GLU A 208 5.26 -12.62 -13.87
C GLU A 208 3.88 -12.43 -14.50
N LEU A 209 2.83 -12.65 -13.69
CA LEU A 209 1.48 -12.18 -13.97
C LEU A 209 1.27 -10.86 -13.23
N ARG A 210 1.05 -9.78 -13.98
CA ARG A 210 0.76 -8.45 -13.43
C ARG A 210 -0.71 -8.13 -13.64
N PHE A 211 -1.37 -7.58 -12.63
CA PHE A 211 -2.76 -7.16 -12.77
C PHE A 211 -3.11 -6.01 -11.83
N ARG A 212 -4.04 -5.18 -12.28
CA ARG A 212 -4.54 -4.02 -11.54
C ARG A 212 -5.95 -4.28 -11.08
N LEU A 213 -6.19 -4.16 -9.78
CA LEU A 213 -7.52 -4.20 -9.20
C LEU A 213 -7.99 -2.81 -8.83
N ARG A 214 -9.28 -2.56 -9.01
CA ARG A 214 -9.99 -1.39 -8.52
C ARG A 214 -10.29 -1.55 -7.03
N THR A 215 -9.98 -0.55 -6.20
CA THR A 215 -10.14 -0.60 -4.74
C THR A 215 -11.25 0.28 -4.21
N ASP A 216 -11.85 1.15 -5.04
CA ASP A 216 -12.93 2.07 -4.68
C ASP A 216 -14.34 1.44 -4.71
N ILE A 217 -14.44 0.13 -4.96
CA ILE A 217 -15.72 -0.59 -4.94
C ILE A 217 -16.07 -1.00 -3.51
N VAL A 218 -17.20 -0.49 -3.00
CA VAL A 218 -17.76 -0.89 -1.70
C VAL A 218 -17.98 -2.41 -1.66
N GLY A 219 -17.37 -3.09 -0.68
CA GLY A 219 -17.51 -4.55 -0.49
C GLY A 219 -16.43 -5.41 -1.15
N ALA A 220 -15.18 -4.92 -1.19
CA ALA A 220 -13.98 -5.74 -1.33
C ALA A 220 -13.63 -6.48 -0.02
#